data_AF-A0A653C3D6-F1
#
_entry.id   AF-A0A653C3D6-F1
#
_cell.length_a   1.000
_cell.length_b   1.000
_cell.length_c   1.000
_cell.angle_alpha   90.00
_cell.angle_beta   90.00
_cell.angle_gamma   90.00
#
_symmetry.space_group_name_H-M   'P 1'
#
loop_
_entity.id
_entity.type
_entity.pdbx_description
1 polymer ?
#
loop_
_entity_poly.entity_id
_entity_poly.type
_entity_poly.pdbx_seq_one_letter_code
_entity_poly.pdbx_strand_id
1 'polypeptide(L)'
;MTVTYNAEVATVRGLGCFLKLLARWRGSIYKLVWMDLILFLTIYYSLNVTYRYILDESGKHVFESMVIYCKDYVNLIPLSFVLGFYVSVIMTRWWNQYTSIPHPDPLAVFVSATVHGQDERGRVMRRTIMRYVCCCVTMIFTMISPRVKKRFPTLDHFVEAGLLQQSERDIIGDLDKKFPKYPKHWLPIVWASSIVTRARKEGRIRDDFAVKTLVDELNKFRGQCGILLQYDHINIPLVYTQLFIVILLRIL
;
A
#
# COMPACT_ATOMS: atom_id res chain seq x y z
N MET A 1 9.53 -1.57 1.82
CA MET A 1 9.98 -1.37 3.22
C MET A 1 10.07 0.12 3.42
N THR A 2 9.39 0.70 4.40
CA THR A 2 9.46 2.15 4.65
C THR A 2 10.85 2.53 5.17
N VAL A 3 11.32 3.72 4.78
CA VAL A 3 12.63 4.24 5.17
C VAL A 3 12.40 5.63 5.75
N THR A 4 12.56 5.75 7.07
CA THR A 4 12.46 7.03 7.77
C THR A 4 13.81 7.72 7.78
N TYR A 5 13.83 9.00 7.41
CA TYR A 5 15.01 9.86 7.44
C TYR A 5 14.70 11.27 7.99
N ASN A 6 13.51 11.49 8.53
CA ASN A 6 13.04 12.80 9.01
C ASN A 6 14.01 13.44 10.02
N ALA A 7 14.59 12.65 10.93
CA ALA A 7 15.54 13.15 11.92
C ALA A 7 16.86 13.65 11.29
N GLU A 8 17.29 13.06 10.16
CA GLU A 8 18.54 13.42 9.48
C GLU A 8 18.43 14.75 8.71
N VAL A 9 17.20 15.14 8.37
CA VAL A 9 16.87 16.39 7.67
C VAL A 9 16.19 17.43 8.56
N ALA A 10 16.07 17.16 9.86
CA ALA A 10 15.39 18.04 10.81
C ALA A 10 16.09 19.39 11.01
N THR A 11 17.42 19.46 10.77
CA THR A 11 18.20 20.69 10.89
C THR A 11 19.07 20.91 9.67
N VAL A 12 19.00 22.10 9.08
CA VAL A 12 19.90 22.52 7.99
C VAL A 12 21.24 22.97 8.58
N ARG A 13 22.05 22.02 9.04
CA ARG A 13 23.44 22.30 9.45
C ARG A 13 24.34 22.27 8.22
N GLY A 14 24.44 23.41 7.52
CA GLY A 14 25.37 23.65 6.41
C GLY A 14 25.11 22.84 5.12
N LEU A 15 26.10 22.83 4.22
CA LEU A 15 26.07 22.26 2.85
C LEU A 15 25.97 20.72 2.77
N GLY A 16 25.86 20.00 3.90
CA GLY A 16 26.01 18.54 3.95
C GLY A 16 24.75 17.72 4.19
N CYS A 17 23.60 18.33 4.48
CA CYS A 17 22.39 17.59 4.89
C CYS A 17 21.88 16.65 3.78
N PHE A 18 21.76 17.14 2.54
CA PHE A 18 21.32 16.32 1.40
C PHE A 18 22.41 15.40 0.85
N LEU A 19 23.69 15.78 0.95
CA LEU A 19 24.80 14.91 0.54
C LEU A 19 24.87 13.62 1.38
N LYS A 20 24.53 13.70 2.67
CA LYS A 20 24.41 12.50 3.53
C LYS A 20 23.34 11.53 3.03
N LEU A 21 22.25 12.02 2.43
CA LEU A 21 21.20 11.16 1.88
C LEU A 21 21.67 10.41 0.63
N LEU A 22 22.54 11.02 -0.19
CA LEU A 22 23.13 10.35 -1.36
C LEU A 22 24.03 9.17 -0.95
N ALA A 23 24.67 9.21 0.21
CA ALA A 23 25.49 8.09 0.69
C ALA A 23 24.66 6.87 1.17
N ARG A 24 23.32 6.97 1.23
CA ARG A 24 22.47 5.92 1.78
C ARG A 24 22.23 4.81 0.75
N TRP A 25 22.27 3.55 1.20
CA TRP A 25 21.95 2.38 0.35
C TRP A 25 20.50 1.88 0.49
N ARG A 26 19.97 1.85 1.72
CA ARG A 26 18.64 1.30 1.97
C ARG A 26 17.55 2.25 1.48
N GLY A 27 16.86 1.85 0.41
CA GLY A 27 15.78 2.62 -0.20
C GLY A 27 16.25 3.79 -1.06
N SER A 28 17.52 3.77 -1.50
CA SER A 28 18.06 4.78 -2.41
C SER A 28 17.89 4.41 -3.86
N ILE A 29 18.10 5.40 -4.74
CA ILE A 29 18.08 5.23 -6.19
C ILE A 29 19.08 4.16 -6.65
N TYR A 30 20.29 4.12 -6.07
CA TYR A 30 21.33 3.17 -6.45
C TYR A 30 20.85 1.73 -6.32
N LYS A 31 20.21 1.39 -5.19
CA LYS A 31 19.67 0.05 -4.98
C LYS A 31 18.55 -0.32 -5.96
N LEU A 32 17.85 0.69 -6.51
CA LEU A 32 16.77 0.49 -7.48
C LEU A 32 17.31 0.27 -8.90
N VAL A 33 18.32 1.05 -9.32
CA VAL A 33 18.74 1.12 -10.74
C VAL A 33 20.07 0.43 -11.05
N TRP A 34 20.82 -0.06 -10.06
CA TRP A 34 22.18 -0.57 -10.30
C TRP A 34 22.25 -1.71 -11.32
N MET A 35 21.26 -2.62 -11.35
CA MET A 35 21.21 -3.70 -12.35
C MET A 35 20.99 -3.14 -13.75
N ASP A 36 20.04 -2.21 -13.89
CA ASP A 36 19.73 -1.55 -15.17
C ASP A 36 20.93 -0.72 -15.65
N LEU A 37 21.63 -0.06 -14.73
CA LEU A 37 22.85 0.69 -15.02
C LEU A 37 23.98 -0.23 -15.51
N ILE A 38 24.19 -1.38 -14.86
CA ILE A 38 25.19 -2.36 -15.32
C ILE A 38 24.84 -2.85 -16.73
N LEU A 39 23.58 -3.18 -16.99
CA LEU A 39 23.12 -3.59 -18.32
C LEU A 39 23.37 -2.50 -19.37
N PHE A 40 22.98 -1.25 -19.06
CA PHE A 40 23.19 -0.10 -19.92
C PHE A 40 24.68 0.13 -20.23
N LEU A 41 25.53 0.14 -19.20
CA LEU A 41 26.97 0.31 -19.37
C LEU A 41 27.58 -0.85 -20.17
N THR A 42 27.13 -2.08 -19.95
CA THR A 42 27.61 -3.25 -20.70
C THR A 42 27.28 -3.10 -22.18
N ILE A 43 26.05 -2.73 -22.54
CA ILE A 43 25.66 -2.48 -23.93
C ILE A 43 26.49 -1.32 -24.50
N TYR A 44 26.57 -0.19 -23.79
CA TYR A 44 27.31 0.99 -24.24
C TYR A 44 28.79 0.67 -24.53
N TYR A 45 29.49 0.03 -23.58
CA TYR A 45 30.90 -0.31 -23.75
C TYR A 45 31.10 -1.42 -24.78
N SER A 46 30.16 -2.36 -24.94
CA SER A 46 30.22 -3.37 -26.01
C SER A 46 30.14 -2.74 -27.41
N LEU A 47 29.26 -1.74 -27.59
CA LEU A 47 29.17 -0.96 -28.83
C LEU A 47 30.44 -0.14 -29.05
N ASN A 48 30.99 0.47 -27.99
CA ASN A 48 32.23 1.24 -28.07
C ASN A 48 33.43 0.37 -28.48
N VAL A 49 33.57 -0.82 -27.89
CA VAL A 49 34.63 -1.78 -28.22
C VAL A 49 34.45 -2.29 -29.66
N THR A 50 33.23 -2.61 -30.07
CA THR A 50 32.92 -3.00 -31.45
C THR A 50 33.32 -1.91 -32.44
N TYR A 51 32.93 -0.66 -32.19
CA TYR A 51 33.30 0.47 -33.05
C TYR A 51 34.81 0.71 -33.12
N ARG A 52 35.53 0.61 -32.00
CA ARG A 52 36.98 0.92 -31.97
C ARG A 52 37.85 -0.17 -32.57
N TYR A 53 37.55 -1.43 -32.27
CA TYR A 53 38.47 -2.55 -32.51
C TYR A 53 37.97 -3.59 -33.52
N ILE A 54 36.67 -3.64 -33.82
CA ILE A 54 36.09 -4.68 -34.68
C ILE A 54 35.70 -4.12 -36.06
N LEU A 55 35.10 -2.93 -36.11
CA LEU A 55 34.65 -2.34 -37.36
C LEU A 55 35.81 -1.83 -38.22
N ASP A 56 35.73 -2.12 -39.51
CA ASP A 56 36.56 -1.54 -40.56
C ASP A 56 36.10 -0.09 -40.89
N GLU A 57 36.84 0.63 -41.73
CA GLU A 57 36.51 2.03 -42.07
C GLU A 57 35.10 2.18 -42.65
N SER A 58 34.68 1.24 -43.51
CA SER A 58 33.34 1.27 -44.09
C SER A 58 32.24 1.07 -43.04
N GLY A 59 32.42 0.11 -42.13
CA GLY A 59 31.51 -0.15 -41.01
C GLY A 59 31.44 1.01 -40.02
N LYS A 60 32.55 1.72 -39.77
CA LYS A 60 32.57 2.91 -38.91
C LYS A 60 31.70 4.04 -39.46
N HIS A 61 31.77 4.32 -40.76
CA HIS A 61 30.93 5.34 -41.39
C HIS A 61 29.43 5.03 -41.28
N VAL A 62 29.06 3.75 -41.44
CA VAL A 62 27.66 3.30 -41.26
C VAL A 62 27.23 3.46 -39.80
N PHE A 63 28.08 3.06 -38.85
CA PHE A 63 27.80 3.20 -37.42
C PHE A 63 27.63 4.67 -37.00
N GLU A 64 28.49 5.56 -37.48
CA GLU A 64 28.39 7.00 -37.24
C GLU A 64 27.09 7.58 -37.78
N SER A 65 26.69 7.15 -38.98
CA SER A 65 25.41 7.54 -39.58
C SER A 65 24.22 7.07 -38.73
N MET A 66 24.27 5.85 -38.20
CA MET A 66 23.25 5.34 -37.27
C MET A 66 23.20 6.12 -35.96
N VAL A 67 24.35 6.48 -35.38
CA VAL A 67 24.41 7.27 -34.14
C VAL A 67 23.80 8.66 -34.35
N ILE A 68 24.13 9.33 -35.47
CA ILE A 68 23.54 10.62 -35.82
C ILE A 68 22.03 10.48 -35.99
N TYR A 69 21.58 9.47 -36.73
CA TYR A 69 20.16 9.18 -36.88
C TYR A 69 19.49 9.00 -35.51
N CYS A 70 20.01 8.14 -34.62
CA CYS A 70 19.44 7.95 -33.29
C CYS A 70 19.42 9.24 -32.46
N LYS A 71 20.49 10.05 -32.51
CA LYS A 71 20.60 11.33 -31.79
C LYS A 71 19.49 12.30 -32.17
N ASP A 72 19.12 12.37 -33.44
CA ASP A 72 18.07 13.27 -33.91
C ASP A 72 16.69 12.89 -33.35
N TYR A 73 16.47 11.61 -32.99
CA TYR A 73 15.20 11.15 -32.44
C TYR A 73 15.07 11.28 -30.91
N VAL A 74 16.18 11.48 -30.18
CA VAL A 74 16.17 11.59 -28.71
C VAL A 74 15.39 12.81 -28.22
N ASN A 75 15.40 13.91 -28.98
CA ASN A 75 14.84 15.20 -28.52
C ASN A 75 13.35 15.41 -28.87
N LEU A 76 12.66 14.44 -29.47
CA LEU A 76 11.29 14.65 -29.97
C LEU A 76 10.21 14.74 -28.88
N ILE A 77 10.47 14.34 -27.63
CA ILE A 77 9.46 14.34 -26.56
C ILE A 77 10.05 14.99 -25.30
N PRO A 78 9.37 15.98 -24.67
CA PRO A 78 9.78 16.53 -23.39
C PRO A 78 9.55 15.51 -22.26
N LEU A 79 10.49 14.57 -22.10
CA LEU A 79 10.42 13.48 -21.13
C LEU A 79 10.13 13.98 -19.70
N SER A 80 10.77 15.09 -19.31
CA SER A 80 10.59 15.70 -17.99
C SER A 80 9.14 16.06 -17.69
N PHE A 81 8.36 16.47 -18.70
CA PHE A 81 6.96 16.82 -18.53
C PHE A 81 6.11 15.58 -18.25
N VAL A 82 6.25 14.54 -19.09
CA VAL A 82 5.50 13.28 -18.93
C VAL A 82 5.86 12.58 -17.62
N LEU A 83 7.16 12.57 -17.28
CA LEU A 83 7.66 12.03 -16.02
C LEU A 83 7.08 12.78 -14.82
N GLY A 84 7.09 14.11 -14.84
CA GLY A 84 6.53 14.94 -13.77
C GLY A 84 5.04 14.66 -13.53
N PHE A 85 4.24 14.57 -14.61
CA PHE A 85 2.82 14.26 -14.50
C PHE A 85 2.57 12.85 -13.96
N TYR A 86 3.23 11.83 -14.52
CA TYR A 86 3.04 10.44 -14.12
C TYR A 86 3.47 10.21 -12.66
N VAL A 87 4.62 10.75 -12.26
CA VAL A 87 5.11 10.68 -10.87
C VAL A 87 4.16 11.39 -9.91
N SER A 88 3.62 12.56 -10.28
CA SER A 88 2.65 13.29 -9.45
C SER A 88 1.38 12.46 -9.18
N VAL A 89 0.85 11.77 -10.20
CA VAL A 89 -0.31 10.88 -10.05
C VAL A 89 0.00 9.72 -9.11
N ILE A 90 1.16 9.06 -9.28
CA ILE A 90 1.59 7.96 -8.40
C ILE A 90 1.74 8.44 -6.96
N MET A 91 2.43 9.56 -6.74
CA MET A 91 2.69 10.09 -5.39
C MET A 91 1.40 10.49 -4.69
N THR A 92 0.46 11.09 -5.42
CA THR A 92 -0.86 11.44 -4.89
C THR A 92 -1.63 10.18 -4.48
N ARG A 93 -1.67 9.15 -5.33
CA ARG A 93 -2.33 7.88 -5.01
C ARG A 93 -1.66 7.16 -3.84
N TRP A 94 -0.33 7.18 -3.76
CA TRP A 94 0.42 6.58 -2.67
C TRP A 94 0.08 7.26 -1.33
N TRP A 95 0.07 8.59 -1.29
CA TRP A 95 -0.26 9.33 -0.09
C TRP A 95 -1.71 9.11 0.35
N ASN A 96 -2.65 9.14 -0.60
CA ASN A 96 -4.05 8.91 -0.31
C ASN A 96 -4.32 7.48 0.21
N GLN A 97 -3.60 6.47 -0.29
CA GLN A 97 -3.68 5.12 0.26
C GLN A 97 -3.18 5.08 1.71
N TYR A 98 -2.04 5.73 1.99
CA TYR A 98 -1.48 5.79 3.33
C TYR A 98 -2.43 6.48 4.33
N THR A 99 -3.00 7.63 3.96
CA THR A 99 -3.93 8.38 4.83
C THR A 99 -5.30 7.71 4.97
N SER A 100 -5.64 6.79 4.07
CA SER A 100 -6.86 5.98 4.15
C SER A 100 -6.69 4.74 5.02
N ILE A 101 -5.50 4.46 5.56
CA ILE A 101 -5.30 3.34 6.49
C ILE A 101 -6.16 3.57 7.74
N PRO A 102 -7.12 2.67 8.04
CA PRO A 102 -8.01 2.84 9.16
C PRO A 102 -7.29 2.53 10.47
N HIS A 103 -7.35 3.48 11.40
CA HIS A 103 -6.78 3.34 12.74
C HIS A 103 -7.87 2.95 13.75
N PRO A 104 -7.64 1.95 14.61
CA PRO A 104 -8.63 1.53 15.62
C PRO A 104 -8.74 2.50 16.80
N ASP A 105 -7.80 3.43 16.94
CA ASP A 105 -7.64 4.31 18.09
C ASP A 105 -8.91 5.14 18.42
N PRO A 106 -9.58 5.82 17.46
CA PRO A 106 -10.80 6.56 17.77
C PRO A 106 -11.91 5.66 18.33
N LEU A 107 -12.10 4.49 17.72
CA LEU A 107 -13.06 3.49 18.19
C LEU A 107 -12.71 2.97 19.59
N ALA A 108 -11.43 2.75 19.89
CA ALA A 108 -10.99 2.30 21.20
C ALA A 108 -11.36 3.32 22.30
N VAL A 109 -11.18 4.61 22.02
CA VAL A 109 -11.55 5.69 22.94
C VAL A 109 -13.06 5.68 23.18
N PHE A 110 -13.88 5.65 22.12
CA PHE A 110 -15.33 5.64 22.27
C PHE A 110 -15.85 4.39 23.00
N VAL A 111 -15.37 3.20 22.62
CA VAL A 111 -15.75 1.94 23.26
C VAL A 111 -15.39 1.94 24.75
N SER A 112 -14.21 2.46 25.10
CA SER A 112 -13.78 2.56 26.49
C SER A 112 -14.64 3.55 27.30
N ALA A 113 -15.05 4.66 26.70
CA ALA A 113 -15.81 5.71 27.39
C ALA A 113 -17.30 5.36 27.55
N THR A 114 -17.89 4.67 26.57
CA THR A 114 -19.35 4.52 26.46
C THR A 114 -19.88 3.14 26.85
N VAL A 115 -19.07 2.08 26.77
CA VAL A 115 -19.48 0.73 27.15
C VAL A 115 -19.09 0.46 28.61
N HIS A 116 -20.03 0.69 29.52
CA HIS A 116 -19.81 0.60 30.95
C HIS A 116 -19.86 -0.83 31.51
N GLY A 117 -19.32 -1.00 32.72
CA GLY A 117 -19.24 -2.28 33.44
C GLY A 117 -17.80 -2.67 33.75
N GLN A 118 -17.51 -2.81 35.04
CA GLN A 118 -16.22 -3.31 35.56
C GLN A 118 -16.22 -4.84 35.78
N ASP A 119 -17.39 -5.45 35.62
CA ASP A 119 -17.58 -6.88 35.63
C ASP A 119 -17.14 -7.55 34.31
N GLU A 120 -17.07 -8.87 34.35
CA GLU A 120 -16.59 -9.68 33.24
C GLU A 120 -17.37 -9.42 31.94
N ARG A 121 -18.69 -9.23 32.04
CA ARG A 121 -19.56 -9.01 30.87
C ARG A 121 -19.17 -7.73 30.12
N GLY A 122 -19.02 -6.61 30.84
CA GLY A 122 -18.61 -5.33 30.26
C GLY A 122 -17.21 -5.40 29.65
N ARG A 123 -16.27 -6.06 30.35
CA ARG A 123 -14.91 -6.30 29.85
C ARG A 123 -14.89 -7.10 28.55
N VAL A 124 -15.64 -8.19 28.48
CA VAL A 124 -15.73 -9.04 27.28
C VAL A 124 -16.36 -8.29 26.11
N MET A 125 -17.40 -7.48 26.33
CA MET A 125 -18.00 -6.66 25.27
C MET A 125 -16.98 -5.70 24.64
N ARG A 126 -16.28 -4.90 25.47
CA ARG A 126 -15.26 -3.94 24.99
C ARG A 126 -14.16 -4.64 24.19
N ARG A 127 -13.60 -5.74 24.73
CA ARG A 127 -12.55 -6.52 24.06
C ARG A 127 -13.03 -7.13 22.74
N THR A 128 -14.26 -7.62 22.70
CA THR A 128 -14.80 -8.28 21.51
C THR A 128 -15.09 -7.28 20.39
N ILE A 129 -15.64 -6.09 20.70
CA ILE A 129 -15.81 -5.01 19.73
C ILE A 129 -14.46 -4.66 19.09
N MET A 130 -13.43 -4.39 19.90
CA MET A 130 -12.11 -4.02 19.39
C MET A 130 -11.43 -5.17 18.64
N ARG A 131 -11.59 -6.42 19.07
CA ARG A 131 -11.08 -7.60 18.36
C ARG A 131 -11.69 -7.69 16.96
N TYR A 132 -12.99 -7.45 16.81
CA TYR A 132 -13.64 -7.44 15.50
C TYR A 132 -13.16 -6.31 14.58
N VAL A 133 -12.92 -5.11 15.13
CA VAL A 133 -12.30 -4.00 14.38
C VAL A 133 -10.92 -4.40 13.86
N CYS A 134 -10.07 -4.97 14.73
CA CYS A 134 -8.74 -5.48 14.35
C CYS A 134 -8.82 -6.65 13.35
N CYS A 135 -9.78 -7.55 13.51
CA CYS A 135 -10.00 -8.66 12.59
C CYS A 135 -10.37 -8.16 11.19
N CYS A 136 -11.31 -7.20 11.09
CA CYS A 136 -11.71 -6.59 9.83
C CYS A 136 -10.50 -6.02 9.06
N VAL A 137 -9.72 -5.13 9.69
CA VAL A 137 -8.57 -4.51 9.01
C VAL A 137 -7.49 -5.54 8.67
N THR A 138 -7.29 -6.56 9.49
CA THR A 138 -6.33 -7.63 9.18
C THR A 138 -6.78 -8.44 7.96
N MET A 139 -8.08 -8.77 7.85
CA MET A 139 -8.64 -9.43 6.67
C MET A 139 -8.44 -8.57 5.41
N ILE A 140 -8.70 -7.26 5.48
CA ILE A 140 -8.42 -6.33 4.38
C ILE A 140 -6.95 -6.36 3.99
N PHE A 141 -6.04 -6.29 4.97
CA PHE A 141 -4.61 -6.32 4.69
C PHE A 141 -4.13 -7.64 4.07
N THR A 142 -4.75 -8.78 4.37
CA THR A 142 -4.45 -10.03 3.66
C THR A 142 -4.85 -10.00 2.19
N MET A 143 -5.81 -9.15 1.81
CA MET A 143 -6.24 -9.02 0.41
C MET A 143 -5.29 -8.11 -0.38
N ILE A 144 -4.79 -7.03 0.23
CA ILE A 144 -4.00 -6.00 -0.48
C ILE A 144 -2.48 -6.09 -0.26
N SER A 145 -2.02 -6.78 0.79
CA SER A 145 -0.61 -6.83 1.17
C SER A 145 -0.05 -8.26 1.13
N PRO A 146 0.87 -8.58 0.20
CA PRO A 146 1.49 -9.91 0.13
C PRO A 146 2.21 -10.31 1.43
N ARG A 147 2.77 -9.34 2.16
CA ARG A 147 3.44 -9.59 3.44
C ARG A 147 2.47 -10.03 4.51
N VAL A 148 1.29 -9.42 4.57
CA VAL A 148 0.25 -9.80 5.53
C VAL A 148 -0.41 -11.10 5.10
N LYS A 149 -0.64 -11.32 3.80
CA LYS A 149 -1.12 -12.61 3.27
C LYS A 149 -0.18 -13.76 3.60
N LYS A 150 1.14 -13.54 3.54
CA LYS A 150 2.14 -14.54 3.94
C LYS A 150 2.07 -14.86 5.44
N ARG A 151 1.73 -13.88 6.29
CA ARG A 151 1.55 -14.07 7.73
C ARG A 151 0.22 -14.72 8.09
N PHE A 152 -0.84 -14.44 7.34
CA PHE A 152 -2.18 -15.00 7.53
C PHE A 152 -2.72 -15.62 6.23
N PRO A 153 -2.22 -16.79 5.81
CA PRO A 153 -2.66 -17.43 4.57
C PRO A 153 -4.11 -17.91 4.62
N THR A 154 -4.52 -18.49 5.76
CA THR A 154 -5.83 -19.12 6.00
C THR A 154 -6.54 -18.51 7.21
N LEU A 155 -7.84 -18.79 7.36
CA LEU A 155 -8.62 -18.37 8.54
C LEU A 155 -8.13 -19.01 9.85
N ASP A 156 -7.48 -20.17 9.79
CA ASP A 156 -6.96 -20.84 10.98
C ASP A 156 -5.84 -20.00 11.63
N HIS A 157 -5.02 -19.31 10.83
CA HIS A 157 -4.01 -18.37 11.34
C HIS A 157 -4.63 -17.17 12.06
N PHE A 158 -5.88 -16.79 11.72
CA PHE A 158 -6.60 -15.76 12.48
C PHE A 158 -7.06 -16.28 13.84
N VAL A 159 -7.43 -17.56 13.93
CA VAL A 159 -7.80 -18.21 15.19
C VAL A 159 -6.57 -18.35 16.09
N GLU A 160 -5.46 -18.84 15.54
CA GLU A 160 -4.18 -18.98 16.27
C GLU A 160 -3.66 -17.64 16.80
N ALA A 161 -3.83 -16.56 16.03
CA ALA A 161 -3.46 -15.20 16.46
C ALA A 161 -4.46 -14.57 17.43
N GLY A 162 -5.56 -15.25 17.78
CA GLY A 162 -6.60 -14.75 18.68
C GLY A 162 -7.46 -13.63 18.09
N LEU A 163 -7.46 -13.45 16.76
CA LEU A 163 -8.31 -12.49 16.07
C LEU A 163 -9.72 -13.04 15.84
N LEU A 164 -9.86 -14.35 15.64
CA LEU A 164 -11.12 -15.06 15.52
C LEU A 164 -11.25 -16.15 16.59
N GLN A 165 -12.49 -16.45 16.96
CA GLN A 165 -12.81 -17.70 17.66
C GLN A 165 -13.13 -18.80 16.63
N GLN A 166 -13.06 -20.06 17.06
CA GLN A 166 -13.35 -21.20 16.19
C GLN A 166 -14.77 -21.12 15.59
N SER A 167 -15.76 -20.79 16.41
CA SER A 167 -17.15 -20.64 15.98
C SER A 167 -17.34 -19.53 14.92
N GLU A 168 -16.62 -18.42 15.07
CA GLU A 168 -16.66 -17.30 14.13
C GLU A 168 -15.99 -17.66 12.80
N ARG A 169 -14.88 -18.40 12.85
CA ARG A 169 -14.19 -18.94 11.68
C ARG A 169 -15.09 -19.91 10.91
N ASP A 170 -15.86 -20.75 11.61
CA ASP A 170 -16.78 -21.68 10.97
C ASP A 170 -17.95 -20.95 10.28
N ILE A 171 -18.50 -19.89 10.89
CA ILE A 171 -19.51 -19.04 10.25
C ILE A 171 -18.97 -18.39 8.97
N ILE A 172 -17.74 -17.86 8.99
CA ILE A 172 -17.10 -17.29 7.80
C ILE A 172 -16.91 -18.38 6.74
N GLY A 173 -16.40 -19.55 7.13
CA GLY A 173 -16.17 -20.68 6.23
C GLY A 173 -17.44 -21.15 5.53
N ASP A 174 -18.57 -21.22 6.23
CA ASP A 174 -19.85 -21.60 5.63
C ASP A 174 -20.39 -20.53 4.67
N LEU A 175 -20.16 -19.24 4.97
CA LEU A 175 -20.48 -18.16 4.06
C LEU A 175 -19.56 -18.13 2.83
N ASP A 176 -18.31 -18.56 2.96
CA ASP A 176 -17.38 -18.69 1.83
C ASP A 176 -17.76 -19.87 0.93
N LYS A 177 -18.23 -21.00 1.49
CA LYS A 177 -18.81 -22.09 0.69
C LYS A 177 -20.03 -21.64 -0.11
N LYS A 178 -20.94 -20.86 0.52
CA LYS A 178 -22.16 -20.36 -0.13
C LYS A 178 -21.88 -19.26 -1.15
N PHE A 179 -20.90 -18.38 -0.86
CA PHE A 179 -20.60 -17.19 -1.66
C PHE A 179 -19.09 -17.05 -1.89
N PRO A 180 -18.46 -17.91 -2.71
CA PRO A 180 -17.00 -17.98 -2.84
C PRO A 180 -16.38 -16.74 -3.51
N LYS A 181 -17.15 -16.01 -4.32
CA LYS A 181 -16.66 -14.84 -5.07
C LYS A 181 -16.55 -13.56 -4.24
N TYR A 182 -17.22 -13.50 -3.09
CA TYR A 182 -17.35 -12.25 -2.34
C TYR A 182 -16.57 -12.33 -1.03
N PRO A 183 -15.59 -11.44 -0.79
CA PRO A 183 -14.82 -11.45 0.45
C PRO A 183 -15.70 -11.05 1.65
N LYS A 184 -15.45 -11.67 2.82
CA LYS A 184 -16.24 -11.47 4.05
C LYS A 184 -15.56 -10.55 5.07
N HIS A 185 -14.63 -9.71 4.63
CA HIS A 185 -13.91 -8.76 5.49
C HIS A 185 -14.84 -7.79 6.25
N TRP A 186 -16.06 -7.55 5.74
CA TRP A 186 -17.05 -6.67 6.34
C TRP A 186 -17.79 -7.29 7.53
N LEU A 187 -17.78 -8.62 7.64
CA LEU A 187 -18.57 -9.36 8.62
C LEU A 187 -18.20 -9.05 10.08
N PRO A 188 -16.90 -8.94 10.45
CA PRO A 188 -16.52 -8.54 11.81
C PRO A 188 -17.10 -7.17 12.23
N ILE A 189 -17.16 -6.19 11.32
CA ILE A 189 -17.74 -4.88 11.65
C ILE A 189 -19.26 -4.98 11.91
N VAL A 190 -19.97 -5.83 11.18
CA VAL A 190 -21.39 -6.12 11.44
C VAL A 190 -21.57 -6.78 12.80
N TRP A 191 -20.70 -7.72 13.17
CA TRP A 191 -20.71 -8.32 14.50
C TRP A 191 -20.37 -7.31 15.61
N ALA A 192 -19.42 -6.40 15.38
CA ALA A 192 -19.11 -5.32 16.31
C ALA A 192 -20.32 -4.41 16.57
N SER A 193 -20.99 -3.97 15.50
CA SER A 193 -22.22 -3.18 15.60
C SER A 193 -23.32 -3.93 16.36
N SER A 194 -23.46 -5.24 16.13
CA SER A 194 -24.43 -6.07 16.85
C SER A 194 -24.14 -6.17 18.36
N ILE A 195 -22.87 -6.14 18.78
CA ILE A 195 -22.50 -6.08 20.20
C ILE A 195 -22.82 -4.70 20.78
N VAL A 196 -22.59 -3.61 20.03
CA VAL A 196 -22.96 -2.25 20.46
C VAL A 196 -24.47 -2.16 20.72
N THR A 197 -25.30 -2.64 19.79
CA THR A 197 -26.77 -2.66 19.98
C THR A 197 -27.18 -3.52 21.19
N ARG A 198 -26.48 -4.63 21.42
CA ARG A 198 -26.73 -5.50 22.58
C ARG A 198 -26.34 -4.84 23.89
N ALA A 199 -25.19 -4.17 23.93
CA ALA A 199 -24.73 -3.41 25.09
C ALA A 199 -25.74 -2.32 25.48
N ARG A 200 -26.39 -1.68 24.50
CA ARG A 200 -27.50 -0.74 24.76
C ARG A 200 -28.71 -1.42 25.39
N LYS A 201 -29.14 -2.57 24.85
CA LYS A 201 -30.27 -3.34 25.40
C LYS A 201 -30.00 -3.84 26.82
N GLU A 202 -28.74 -4.19 27.12
CA GLU A 202 -28.28 -4.59 28.45
C GLU A 202 -28.00 -3.39 29.39
N GLY A 203 -28.33 -2.16 28.99
CA GLY A 203 -28.13 -0.95 29.80
C GLY A 203 -26.66 -0.56 30.02
N ARG A 204 -25.73 -1.18 29.28
CA ARG A 204 -24.27 -0.90 29.37
C ARG A 204 -23.86 0.36 28.64
N ILE A 205 -24.66 0.78 27.66
CA ILE A 205 -24.58 2.09 27.02
C ILE A 205 -25.81 2.87 27.47
N ARG A 206 -25.60 4.08 28.01
CA ARG A 206 -26.65 4.84 28.72
C ARG A 206 -27.67 5.47 27.79
N ASP A 207 -27.21 6.00 26.65
CA ASP A 207 -28.01 6.82 25.76
C ASP A 207 -27.85 6.39 24.29
N ASP A 208 -28.85 6.76 23.48
CA ASP A 208 -28.88 6.39 22.06
C ASP A 208 -27.91 7.21 21.21
N PHE A 209 -27.48 8.39 21.68
CA PHE A 209 -26.48 9.20 21.00
C PHE A 209 -25.10 8.54 21.04
N ALA A 210 -24.72 7.92 22.16
CA ALA A 210 -23.51 7.11 22.29
C ALA A 210 -23.53 5.90 21.36
N VAL A 211 -24.68 5.22 21.23
CA VAL A 211 -24.87 4.12 20.27
C VAL A 211 -24.67 4.60 18.84
N LYS A 212 -25.35 5.70 18.45
CA LYS A 212 -25.21 6.30 17.13
C LYS A 212 -23.75 6.64 16.84
N THR A 213 -23.05 7.28 17.78
CA THR A 213 -21.65 7.68 17.63
C THR A 213 -20.74 6.47 17.40
N LEU A 214 -20.92 5.39 18.17
CA LEU A 214 -20.17 4.15 17.96
C LEU A 214 -20.42 3.52 16.59
N VAL A 215 -21.70 3.47 16.16
CA VAL A 215 -22.06 2.91 14.85
C VAL A 215 -21.53 3.77 13.70
N ASP A 216 -21.55 5.09 13.83
CA ASP A 216 -21.00 6.02 12.84
C ASP A 216 -19.48 5.85 12.70
N GLU A 217 -18.75 5.74 13.82
CA GLU A 217 -17.30 5.52 13.78
C GLU A 217 -16.95 4.12 13.23
N LEU A 218 -17.76 3.09 13.50
CA LEU A 218 -17.60 1.77 12.87
C LEU A 218 -17.82 1.84 11.36
N ASN A 219 -18.83 2.60 10.90
CA ASN A 219 -19.10 2.81 9.48
C ASN A 219 -17.99 3.61 8.79
N LYS A 220 -17.46 4.64 9.45
CA LYS A 220 -16.31 5.42 8.97
C LYS A 220 -15.06 4.54 8.82
N PHE A 221 -14.74 3.73 9.82
CA PHE A 221 -13.67 2.74 9.77
C PHE A 221 -13.84 1.77 8.59
N ARG A 222 -15.06 1.24 8.42
CA ARG A 222 -15.41 0.38 7.27
C ARG A 222 -15.31 1.10 5.93
N GLY A 223 -15.64 2.38 5.88
CA GLY A 223 -15.48 3.23 4.70
C GLY A 223 -14.02 3.36 4.27
N GLN A 224 -13.13 3.62 5.23
CA GLN A 224 -11.67 3.67 5.01
C GLN A 224 -11.12 2.32 4.51
N CYS A 225 -11.54 1.20 5.11
CA CYS A 225 -11.25 -0.14 4.58
C CYS A 225 -11.70 -0.30 3.10
N GLY A 226 -12.88 0.22 2.76
CA GLY A 226 -13.42 0.20 1.40
C GLY A 226 -12.57 0.99 0.41
N ILE A 227 -12.09 2.17 0.81
CA ILE A 227 -11.20 3.00 -0.02
C ILE A 227 -9.90 2.24 -0.33
N LEU A 228 -9.31 1.55 0.65
CA LEU A 228 -8.11 0.75 0.41
C LEU A 228 -8.33 -0.36 -0.63
N LEU A 229 -9.47 -1.07 -0.55
CA LEU A 229 -9.83 -2.08 -1.54
C LEU A 229 -10.06 -1.48 -2.93
N GLN A 230 -10.63 -0.27 -3.01
CA GLN A 230 -10.80 0.41 -4.29
C GLN A 230 -9.46 0.76 -4.93
N TYR A 231 -8.47 1.18 -4.15
CA TYR A 231 -7.12 1.46 -4.67
C TYR A 231 -6.41 0.20 -5.18
N ASP A 232 -6.61 -0.93 -4.52
CA ASP A 232 -6.07 -2.24 -4.94
C ASP A 232 -6.77 -2.76 -6.21
N HIS A 233 -8.09 -2.64 -6.27
CA HIS A 233 -8.89 -3.09 -7.40
C HIS A 233 -8.72 -2.20 -8.65
N ILE A 234 -8.71 -0.88 -8.45
CA ILE A 234 -8.62 0.13 -9.52
C ILE A 234 -7.21 0.70 -9.55
N ASN A 235 -6.38 0.08 -10.39
CA ASN A 235 -5.01 0.52 -10.65
C ASN A 235 -4.96 1.74 -11.59
N ILE A 236 -3.79 2.36 -11.71
CA ILE A 236 -3.54 3.36 -12.76
C ILE A 236 -3.81 2.68 -14.11
N PRO A 237 -4.58 3.30 -15.04
CA PRO A 237 -4.90 2.67 -16.31
C PRO A 237 -3.65 2.18 -17.02
N LEU A 238 -3.69 0.93 -17.49
CA LEU A 238 -2.53 0.25 -18.06
C LEU A 238 -1.90 1.06 -19.20
N VAL A 239 -2.74 1.68 -20.04
CA VAL A 239 -2.31 2.52 -21.15
C VAL A 239 -1.39 3.67 -20.73
N TYR A 240 -1.62 4.32 -19.57
CA TYR A 240 -0.75 5.38 -19.08
C TYR A 240 0.61 4.84 -18.65
N THR A 241 0.61 3.68 -17.99
CA THR A 241 1.85 3.02 -17.57
C THR A 241 2.65 2.53 -18.78
N GLN A 242 1.99 1.96 -19.79
CA GLN A 242 2.64 1.53 -21.03
C GLN A 242 3.20 2.71 -21.82
N LEU A 243 2.42 3.79 -21.97
CA LEU A 243 2.87 5.01 -22.65
C LEU A 243 4.10 5.60 -21.95
N PHE A 244 4.10 5.64 -20.62
CA PHE A 244 5.25 6.08 -19.84
C PHE A 244 6.50 5.20 -20.10
N ILE A 245 6.34 3.87 -20.07
CA ILE A 245 7.43 2.92 -20.34
C ILE A 245 7.98 3.07 -21.76
N VAL A 246 7.11 3.16 -22.76
CA VAL A 246 7.52 3.32 -24.18
C VAL A 246 8.29 4.62 -24.37
N ILE A 247 7.82 5.73 -23.79
CA ILE A 247 8.52 7.01 -23.86
C ILE A 247 9.90 6.92 -23.21
N LEU A 248 10.02 6.23 -22.07
CA LEU A 248 11.29 6.07 -21.38
C LEU A 248 12.27 5.16 -22.15
N LEU A 249 11.80 4.04 -22.69
CA LEU A 249 12.61 3.12 -23.49
C LEU A 249 13.04 3.70 -24.83
N ARG A 250 12.27 4.64 -25.41
CA ARG A 250 12.65 5.30 -26.68
C ARG A 250 13.96 6.09 -26.59
N ILE A 251 14.44 6.37 -25.38
CA ILE A 251 15.61 7.22 -25.12
C ILE A 251 16.83 6.40 -24.62
N LEU A 252 16.60 5.17 -24.12
CA LEU A 252 17.68 4.24 -23.72
C LEU A 252 18.24 3.50 -24.93
#